data_AF-A0A0F0HX37-F1
#
_entry.id   AF-A0A0F0HX37-F1
#
_cell.length_a   1.000
_cell.length_b   1.000
_cell.length_c   1.000
_cell.angle_alpha   90.00
_cell.angle_beta   90.00
_cell.angle_gamma   90.00
#
_symmetry.space_group_name_H-M   'P 1'
#
loop_
_entity.id
_entity.type
_entity.pdbx_description
1 polymer ?
#
loop_
_entity_poly.entity_id
_entity_poly.type
_entity_poly.pdbx_seq_one_letter_code
_entity_poly.pdbx_strand_id
1 'polypeptide(L)'
;MEPMDDAELSQRLASIESKLDTILSYLGLSHPLPATDPRQMPEVMQHVQAGKKIQAIKVYRERTGFGLKAAKDAIDAAAARR
;
A
#
# COMPACT_ATOMS: atom_id res chain seq x y z
N MET A 1 -16.78 21.99 18.07
CA MET A 1 -16.44 21.26 16.83
C MET A 1 -17.24 19.97 16.90
N GLU A 2 -18.39 19.92 16.25
CA GLU A 2 -19.21 18.70 16.26
C GLU A 2 -18.40 17.56 15.61
N PRO A 3 -18.41 16.34 16.17
CA PRO A 3 -17.75 15.21 15.54
C PRO A 3 -18.43 15.02 14.18
N MET A 4 -17.65 15.20 13.11
CA MET A 4 -18.11 14.99 11.74
C MET A 4 -18.63 13.55 11.68
N ASP A 5 -19.94 13.37 11.39
CA ASP A 5 -20.61 12.07 11.38
C ASP A 5 -19.77 11.07 10.56
N ASP A 6 -19.33 9.99 11.20
CA ASP A 6 -18.49 8.96 10.58
C ASP A 6 -19.16 8.38 9.32
N ALA A 7 -20.50 8.41 9.25
CA ALA A 7 -21.27 8.02 8.09
C ALA A 7 -21.08 9.00 6.91
N GLU A 8 -21.06 10.31 7.16
CA GLU A 8 -20.86 11.33 6.13
C GLU A 8 -19.42 11.30 5.59
N LEU A 9 -18.43 11.13 6.49
CA LEU A 9 -17.02 10.93 6.11
C LEU A 9 -16.83 9.69 5.23
N SER A 10 -17.47 8.59 5.60
CA SER A 10 -17.42 7.34 4.83
C SER A 10 -18.07 7.50 3.46
N GLN A 11 -19.23 8.16 3.39
CA GLN A 11 -19.93 8.44 2.13
C GLN A 11 -19.10 9.33 1.20
N ARG A 12 -18.42 10.33 1.78
CA ARG A 12 -17.54 11.23 1.04
C ARG A 12 -16.29 10.51 0.56
N LEU A 13 -15.72 9.60 1.35
CA LEU A 13 -14.59 8.77 0.95
C LEU A 13 -14.97 7.82 -0.20
N ALA A 14 -16.10 7.11 -0.10
CA ALA A 14 -16.59 6.21 -1.14
C ALA A 14 -16.85 6.96 -2.47
N SER A 15 -17.39 8.19 -2.37
CA SER A 15 -17.59 9.06 -3.53
C SER A 15 -16.26 9.48 -4.18
N ILE A 16 -15.20 9.65 -3.39
CA ILE A 16 -13.86 9.98 -3.89
C ILE A 16 -13.26 8.76 -4.58
N GLU A 17 -13.32 7.58 -3.97
CA GLU A 17 -12.79 6.33 -4.54
C GLU A 17 -13.44 5.99 -5.88
N SER A 18 -14.77 6.09 -5.98
CA SER A 18 -15.51 5.83 -7.23
C SER A 18 -15.15 6.82 -8.35
N LYS A 19 -14.96 8.10 -8.01
CA LYS A 19 -14.50 9.11 -8.98
C LYS A 19 -13.07 8.83 -9.42
N LEU A 20 -12.20 8.41 -8.51
CA LEU A 20 -10.82 8.08 -8.81
C LEU A 20 -10.74 6.90 -9.79
N ASP A 21 -11.51 5.84 -9.53
CA ASP A 21 -11.59 4.66 -10.39
C ASP A 21 -12.05 5.01 -11.81
N THR A 22 -13.07 5.88 -11.91
CA THR A 22 -13.58 6.38 -13.20
C THR A 22 -12.51 7.13 -14.00
N ILE A 23 -11.76 8.04 -13.34
CA ILE A 23 -10.69 8.82 -13.99
C ILE A 23 -9.56 7.90 -14.43
N LEU A 24 -9.16 6.94 -13.59
CA LEU A 24 -8.09 5.99 -13.89
C LEU A 24 -8.45 5.13 -15.11
N SER A 25 -9.67 4.60 -15.14
CA SER A 25 -10.21 3.85 -16.28
C SER A 25 -10.21 4.67 -17.57
N TYR A 26 -10.68 5.93 -17.50
CA TYR A 26 -10.69 6.84 -18.67
C TYR A 26 -9.28 7.14 -19.20
N LEU A 27 -8.30 7.26 -18.32
CA LEU A 27 -6.91 7.51 -18.70
C LEU A 27 -6.17 6.25 -19.20
N GLY A 28 -6.85 5.09 -19.25
CA GLY A 28 -6.22 3.81 -19.56
C GLY A 28 -5.18 3.39 -18.50
N LEU A 29 -5.17 4.07 -17.36
CA LEU A 29 -4.35 3.73 -16.21
C LEU A 29 -5.10 2.64 -15.48
N SER A 30 -4.76 1.38 -15.79
CA SER A 30 -5.06 0.31 -14.84
C SER A 30 -4.47 0.77 -13.51
N HIS A 31 -5.24 0.66 -12.43
CA HIS A 31 -4.73 0.80 -11.08
C HIS A 31 -4.28 -0.60 -10.64
N PRO A 32 -3.07 -1.10 -11.01
CA PRO A 32 -2.47 -2.04 -10.11
C PRO A 32 -2.33 -1.22 -8.83
N LEU A 33 -3.12 -1.56 -7.80
CA LEU A 33 -2.88 -1.07 -6.45
C LEU A 33 -1.36 -0.96 -6.27
N PRO A 34 -0.81 0.24 -6.04
CA PRO A 34 0.59 0.55 -6.31
C PRO A 34 1.48 -0.46 -5.60
N ALA A 35 1.98 -1.46 -6.33
CA ALA A 35 2.60 -2.70 -5.84
C ALA A 35 2.60 -2.81 -4.30
N THR A 36 1.42 -2.89 -3.68
CA THR A 36 1.31 -2.94 -2.21
C THR A 36 1.77 -4.28 -1.68
N ASP A 37 2.09 -5.18 -2.60
CA ASP A 37 2.72 -6.44 -2.32
C ASP A 37 4.24 -6.30 -2.44
N PRO A 38 4.99 -6.40 -1.32
CA PRO A 38 6.44 -6.47 -1.34
C PRO A 38 7.01 -7.47 -2.36
N ARG A 39 6.26 -8.53 -2.70
CA ARG A 39 6.67 -9.57 -3.66
C ARG A 39 6.76 -9.09 -5.10
N GLN A 40 6.07 -8.00 -5.43
CA GLN A 40 6.15 -7.36 -6.74
C GLN A 40 7.31 -6.36 -6.83
N MET A 41 8.05 -6.15 -5.73
CA MET A 41 9.19 -5.25 -5.67
C MET A 41 10.50 -6.05 -5.60
N PRO A 42 11.27 -6.15 -6.70
CA PRO A 42 12.51 -6.94 -6.73
C PRO A 42 13.53 -6.49 -5.68
N GLU A 43 13.67 -5.18 -5.48
CA GLU A 43 14.58 -4.56 -4.50
C GLU A 43 14.23 -4.98 -3.07
N VAL A 44 12.93 -5.01 -2.74
CA VAL A 44 12.45 -5.44 -1.44
C VAL A 44 12.66 -6.93 -1.27
N MET A 45 12.33 -7.73 -2.28
CA MET A 45 12.50 -9.18 -2.24
C MET A 45 13.95 -9.64 -2.15
N GLN A 46 14.91 -8.90 -2.74
CA GLN A 46 16.34 -9.16 -2.55
C GLN A 46 16.72 -9.06 -1.07
N HIS A 47 16.23 -8.03 -0.37
CA HIS A 47 16.47 -7.87 1.07
C HIS A 47 15.74 -8.92 1.91
N VAL A 48 14.51 -9.28 1.55
CA VAL A 48 13.75 -10.36 2.22
C VAL A 48 14.49 -11.69 2.10
N GLN A 49 14.91 -12.06 0.89
CA GLN A 49 15.63 -13.31 0.64
C GLN A 49 17.00 -13.36 1.32
N ALA A 50 17.68 -12.20 1.43
CA ALA A 50 18.94 -12.06 2.14
C ALA A 50 18.78 -12.02 3.68
N GLY A 51 17.56 -12.16 4.23
CA GLY A 51 17.29 -12.05 5.67
C GLY A 51 17.45 -10.63 6.24
N LYS A 52 17.61 -9.63 5.38
CA LYS A 52 17.84 -8.21 5.73
C LYS A 52 16.51 -7.47 5.91
N LYS A 53 15.73 -7.90 6.91
CA LYS A 53 14.34 -7.43 7.13
C LYS A 53 14.23 -5.92 7.34
N ILE A 54 15.16 -5.30 8.06
CA ILE A 54 15.13 -3.85 8.32
C ILE A 54 15.34 -3.07 7.02
N GLN A 55 16.27 -3.51 6.16
CA GLN A 55 16.48 -2.92 4.83
C GLN A 55 15.25 -3.12 3.94
N ALA A 56 14.63 -4.31 3.95
CA ALA A 56 13.39 -4.56 3.21
C ALA A 56 12.27 -3.60 3.63
N ILE A 57 12.07 -3.40 4.94
CA ILE A 57 11.09 -2.46 5.50
C ILE A 57 11.43 -1.03 5.07
N LYS A 58 12.70 -0.63 5.15
CA LYS A 58 13.13 0.72 4.75
C LYS A 58 12.80 1.00 3.29
N VAL A 59 13.24 0.13 2.37
CA VAL A 59 13.00 0.28 0.93
C VAL A 59 11.50 0.27 0.62
N TYR A 60 10.75 -0.64 1.25
CA TYR A 60 9.31 -0.72 1.06
C TYR A 60 8.59 0.56 1.51
N ARG A 61 9.01 1.17 2.63
CA ARG A 61 8.47 2.46 3.10
C ARG A 61 8.82 3.61 2.18
N GLU A 62 10.05 3.66 1.67
CA GLU A 62 10.48 4.72 0.74
C GLU A 62 9.71 4.64 -0.58
N ARG A 63 9.34 3.44 -1.03
CA ARG A 63 8.56 3.22 -2.26
C ARG A 63 7.06 3.44 -2.10
N THR A 64 6.48 3.08 -0.94
CA THR A 64 5.02 3.08 -0.73
C THR A 64 4.50 4.22 0.14
N GLY A 65 5.37 4.89 0.89
CA GLY A 65 4.98 5.87 1.92
C GLY A 65 4.33 5.26 3.15
N PHE A 66 4.31 3.93 3.29
CA PHE A 66 3.62 3.28 4.39
C PHE A 66 4.26 3.59 5.76
N GLY A 67 3.39 3.65 6.77
CA GLY A 67 3.81 3.72 8.17
C GLY A 67 4.65 2.49 8.56
N LEU A 68 5.49 2.66 9.58
CA LEU A 68 6.44 1.61 10.01
C LEU A 68 5.75 0.27 10.33
N LYS A 69 4.60 0.33 11.01
CA LYS A 69 3.80 -0.85 11.35
C LYS A 69 3.31 -1.58 10.09
N ALA A 70 2.60 -0.86 9.21
CA ALA A 70 2.07 -1.44 7.97
C ALA A 70 3.18 -2.02 7.08
N ALA A 71 4.32 -1.34 6.99
CA ALA A 71 5.47 -1.85 6.24
C ALA A 71 6.06 -3.11 6.85
N LYS A 72 6.22 -3.17 8.17
CA LYS A 72 6.68 -4.39 8.86
C LYS A 72 5.73 -5.55 8.58
N ASP A 73 4.43 -5.35 8.75
CA ASP A 73 3.43 -6.41 8.59
C ASP A 73 3.42 -6.95 7.15
N ALA A 74 3.55 -6.07 6.15
CA ALA A 74 3.67 -6.47 4.74
C ALA A 74 4.93 -7.32 4.47
N ILE A 75 6.10 -6.88 4.96
CA ILE A 75 7.35 -7.62 4.81
C ILE A 75 7.30 -8.97 5.54
N ASP A 76 6.69 -9.01 6.74
CA ASP A 76 6.50 -10.24 7.50
C ASP A 76 5.62 -11.24 6.75
N ALA A 77 4.50 -10.79 6.19
CA ALA A 77 3.64 -11.63 5.36
C ALA A 77 4.36 -12.15 4.10
N ALA A 78 5.21 -11.31 3.48
CA ALA A 78 6.00 -11.71 2.32
C ALA A 78 7.09 -12.73 2.68
N ALA A 79 7.69 -12.63 3.87
CA ALA A 79 8.72 -13.56 4.34
C ALA A 79 8.15 -14.89 4.87
N ALA A 80 6.94 -14.88 5.44
CA ALA A 80 6.32 -16.05 6.06
C ALA A 80 5.82 -17.10 5.05
N ARG A 81 5.60 -16.72 3.80
CA ARG A 81 5.06 -17.61 2.75
C ARG A 81 6.15 -18.30 1.92
N ARG A 82 7.28 -18.59 2.56
CA ARG A 82 8.44 -19.30 1.96
C ARG A 82 8.23 -20.81 1.93
#